data_AF-A0A673HSD5-F1
#
_entry.id   AF-A0A673HSD5-F1
#
_cell.length_a   1.000
_cell.length_b   1.000
_cell.length_c   1.000
_cell.angle_alpha   90.00
_cell.angle_beta   90.00
_cell.angle_gamma   90.00
#
_symmetry.space_group_name_H-M   'P 1'
#
loop_
_entity.id
_entity.type
_entity.pdbx_description
1 polymer ?
#
loop_
_entity_poly.entity_id
_entity_poly.type
_entity_poly.pdbx_seq_one_letter_code
_entity_poly.pdbx_strand_id
1 'polypeptide(L)'
;TVVMETLVERLEQAVIRLEAVAIKLQNCPEGLVNGDISSESESMEAFDHLLSGSVSEYLRTSTAIGGDVAKHVSVREMADLLRPLSDQIQEVQYFREKNRGSSLFNHLSAVSESIPALGWVAVCQKPGPYVKEMNDAAMFYTNRVLKDYKDTDPRHVEWVRSYLNIWTELQTYIKEHHTTGLAWSKTGPVAPPSLFGAPSDGTCPRPPPPPPPPPPGPPPVFMDNSPKSDDTAAQHSALFAQLNQGEAITKGLKHVSDKQKTHKNPNLRSQGGRTHQGSPAKCQNPSSSACAPAKKHSPVLELEGKKWRVEHQEQSHDLVIEETELRQVVYVFSCSNSTLQIKGKVNSIIVDNCKKLGLVFDNVVGIVEIINSRDIQLQVMGKVPIISINKTEGCHVYLSKDSLDCEIVSAKSSEMNVLVPEGEDDYREFPIPEQFKTVWDGSSLVTEPTKIAG
;
A
#
# COMPACT_ATOMS: atom_id res chain seq x y z
N THR A 1 -10.59 47.70 11.13
CA THR A 1 -11.11 47.98 9.78
C THR A 1 -9.97 47.95 8.75
N VAL A 2 -8.91 48.74 8.95
CA VAL A 2 -7.71 48.78 8.05
C VAL A 2 -7.02 47.42 7.83
N VAL A 3 -7.00 46.53 8.83
CA VAL A 3 -6.37 45.18 8.74
C VAL A 3 -7.18 44.20 7.88
N MET A 4 -8.51 44.36 7.84
CA MET A 4 -9.38 43.52 6.99
C MET A 4 -9.31 43.96 5.54
N GLU A 5 -9.30 45.27 5.28
CA GLU A 5 -9.14 45.81 3.92
C GLU A 5 -7.83 45.37 3.27
N THR A 6 -6.71 45.40 4.02
CA THR A 6 -5.42 44.93 3.49
C THR A 6 -5.38 43.41 3.28
N LEU A 7 -6.12 42.62 4.06
CA LEU A 7 -6.21 41.18 3.84
C LEU A 7 -7.05 40.84 2.61
N VAL A 8 -8.14 41.58 2.41
CA VAL A 8 -9.04 41.44 1.26
C VAL A 8 -8.31 41.85 -0.03
N GLU A 9 -7.59 42.96 -0.04
CA GLU A 9 -6.75 43.37 -1.20
C GLU A 9 -5.69 42.32 -1.56
N ARG A 10 -5.07 41.69 -0.55
CA ARG A 10 -4.09 40.60 -0.77
C ARG A 10 -4.75 39.35 -1.36
N LEU A 11 -5.96 39.02 -0.91
CA LEU A 11 -6.71 37.88 -1.43
C LEU A 11 -7.14 38.12 -2.87
N GLU A 12 -7.63 39.32 -3.18
CA GLU A 12 -8.01 39.73 -4.53
C GLU A 12 -6.81 39.67 -5.48
N GLN A 13 -5.64 40.14 -5.06
CA GLN A 13 -4.40 40.03 -5.85
C GLN A 13 -3.95 38.58 -6.07
N ALA A 14 -4.16 37.68 -5.10
CA ALA A 14 -3.84 36.26 -5.26
C ALA A 14 -4.80 35.57 -6.23
N VAL A 15 -6.09 35.92 -6.19
CA VAL A 15 -7.11 35.41 -7.11
C VAL A 15 -6.83 35.88 -8.55
N ILE A 16 -6.52 37.16 -8.76
CA ILE A 16 -6.15 37.70 -10.08
C ILE A 16 -4.94 36.96 -10.68
N ARG A 17 -3.95 36.59 -9.85
CA ARG A 17 -2.77 35.82 -10.31
C ARG A 17 -3.12 34.37 -10.65
N LEU A 18 -3.99 33.73 -9.88
CA LEU A 18 -4.49 32.39 -10.15
C LEU A 18 -5.32 32.34 -11.44
N GLU A 19 -6.16 33.34 -11.67
CA GLU A 19 -6.95 33.48 -12.90
C GLU A 19 -6.04 33.70 -14.12
N ALA A 20 -4.97 34.50 -14.00
CA ALA A 20 -3.98 34.67 -15.07
C ALA A 20 -3.23 33.36 -15.40
N VAL A 21 -2.95 32.53 -14.40
CA VAL A 21 -2.34 31.20 -14.58
C VAL A 21 -3.33 30.24 -15.23
N ALA A 22 -4.60 30.26 -14.82
CA ALA A 22 -5.65 29.46 -15.44
C ALA A 22 -5.88 29.81 -16.91
N ILE A 23 -5.87 31.10 -17.27
CA ILE A 23 -5.97 31.57 -18.66
C ILE A 23 -4.74 31.12 -19.48
N LYS A 24 -3.54 31.12 -18.90
CA LYS A 24 -2.34 30.59 -19.55
C LYS A 24 -2.41 29.07 -19.79
N LEU A 25 -2.94 28.32 -18.83
CA LEU A 25 -3.18 26.88 -18.96
C LEU A 25 -4.25 26.57 -20.02
N GLN A 26 -5.25 27.43 -20.16
CA GLN A 26 -6.33 27.28 -21.15
C GLN A 26 -5.91 27.63 -22.58
N ASN A 27 -4.82 28.39 -22.75
CA ASN A 27 -4.22 28.73 -24.04
C ASN A 27 -3.12 27.76 -24.50
N CYS A 28 -2.84 26.69 -23.74
CA CYS A 28 -1.95 25.62 -24.20
C CYS A 28 -2.68 24.75 -25.24
N PRO A 29 -2.12 24.53 -26.45
CA PRO A 29 -2.72 23.61 -27.41
C PRO A 29 -2.75 22.19 -26.82
N GLU A 30 -3.88 21.52 -26.99
CA GLU A 30 -4.15 20.17 -26.50
C GLU A 30 -3.02 19.19 -26.83
N GLY A 31 -2.51 18.53 -25.79
CA GLY A 31 -1.73 17.31 -25.91
C GLY A 31 -0.44 17.31 -25.09
N LEU A 32 -0.53 17.05 -23.79
CA LEU A 32 0.59 16.45 -23.06
C LEU A 32 0.07 15.32 -22.15
N VAL A 33 0.60 14.13 -22.39
CA VAL A 33 0.39 12.91 -21.61
C VAL A 33 1.31 12.96 -20.38
N ASN A 34 0.85 12.43 -19.25
CA ASN A 34 1.64 12.29 -18.02
C ASN A 34 3.01 11.66 -18.29
N GLY A 35 4.10 12.37 -17.97
CA GLY A 35 5.44 11.76 -17.89
C GLY A 35 6.61 12.46 -18.58
N ASP A 36 6.49 13.71 -19.03
CA ASP A 36 7.66 14.45 -19.56
C ASP A 36 7.73 15.87 -18.98
N ILE A 37 8.49 16.03 -17.90
CA ILE A 37 8.89 17.34 -17.37
C ILE A 37 10.41 17.38 -17.42
N SER A 38 10.94 17.77 -18.57
CA SER A 38 12.22 18.47 -18.67
C SER A 38 11.95 19.96 -18.81
N SER A 39 11.50 20.58 -17.71
CA SER A 39 11.42 22.04 -17.53
C SER A 39 11.34 22.36 -16.03
N GLU A 40 12.33 21.90 -15.28
CA GLU A 40 12.62 22.44 -13.95
C GLU A 40 13.17 23.88 -14.11
N SER A 41 12.34 24.89 -13.88
CA SER A 41 12.81 26.25 -13.53
C SER A 41 11.62 27.11 -13.12
N GLU A 42 10.62 27.35 -13.97
CA GLU A 42 9.62 28.39 -13.67
C GLU A 42 8.63 28.02 -12.53
N SER A 43 8.17 26.78 -12.47
CA SER A 43 7.25 26.33 -11.40
C SER A 43 7.94 26.18 -10.05
N MET A 44 9.22 25.79 -10.07
CA MET A 44 10.05 25.65 -8.87
C MET A 44 10.50 27.02 -8.36
N GLU A 45 10.88 27.94 -9.24
CA GLU A 45 11.18 29.35 -8.91
C GLU A 45 9.95 30.10 -8.40
N ALA A 46 8.77 29.86 -8.97
CA ALA A 46 7.52 30.44 -8.48
C ALA A 46 7.16 29.92 -7.08
N PHE A 47 7.43 28.63 -6.81
CA PHE A 47 7.24 28.04 -5.50
C PHE A 47 8.27 28.56 -4.49
N ASP A 48 9.54 28.68 -4.88
CA ASP A 48 10.60 29.26 -4.05
C ASP A 48 10.32 30.74 -3.74
N HIS A 49 9.75 31.50 -4.68
CA HIS A 49 9.29 32.87 -4.44
C HIS A 49 8.09 32.93 -3.48
N LEU A 50 7.20 31.94 -3.51
CA LEU A 50 6.10 31.82 -2.55
C LEU A 50 6.63 31.52 -1.14
N LEU A 51 7.60 30.60 -1.04
CA LEU A 51 8.26 30.20 0.20
C LEU A 51 9.06 31.34 0.83
N SER A 52 9.86 32.03 0.04
CA SER A 52 10.71 33.14 0.48
C SER A 52 9.96 34.46 0.68
N GLY A 53 8.79 34.64 0.03
CA GLY A 53 7.95 35.82 0.13
C GLY A 53 6.80 35.65 1.14
N SER A 54 5.62 35.35 0.62
CA SER A 54 4.36 35.36 1.39
C SER A 54 4.36 34.41 2.58
N VAL A 55 4.99 33.24 2.41
CA VAL A 55 5.10 32.24 3.48
C VAL A 55 6.07 32.71 4.56
N SER A 56 7.22 33.25 4.20
CA SER A 56 8.17 33.84 5.16
C SER A 56 7.54 34.98 5.97
N GLU A 57 6.75 35.83 5.31
CA GLU A 57 5.99 36.89 5.99
C GLU A 57 4.93 36.34 6.95
N TYR A 58 4.20 35.28 6.53
CA TYR A 58 3.27 34.56 7.39
C TYR A 58 3.96 33.95 8.62
N LEU A 59 5.12 33.32 8.45
CA LEU A 59 5.87 32.74 9.57
C LEU A 59 6.36 33.84 10.52
N ARG A 60 6.89 34.95 9.98
CA ARG A 60 7.35 36.10 10.78
C ARG A 60 6.23 36.71 11.62
N THR A 61 5.07 36.94 11.02
CA THR A 61 3.89 37.50 11.70
C THR A 61 3.31 36.50 12.70
N SER A 62 3.29 35.21 12.38
CA SER A 62 2.84 34.15 13.28
C SER A 62 3.72 34.03 14.53
N THR A 63 5.05 34.14 14.39
CA THR A 63 5.99 34.21 15.53
C THR A 63 5.79 35.47 16.37
N ALA A 64 5.53 36.62 15.73
CA ALA A 64 5.28 37.89 16.44
C ALA A 64 3.97 37.89 17.24
N ILE A 65 2.95 37.16 16.78
CA ILE A 65 1.66 37.01 17.47
C ILE A 65 1.80 36.13 18.73
N GLY A 66 2.63 35.08 18.69
CA GLY A 66 2.86 34.20 19.84
C GLY A 66 1.71 33.21 20.12
N GLY A 67 1.75 32.56 21.29
CA GLY A 67 0.72 31.61 21.73
C GLY A 67 0.56 30.40 20.80
N ASP A 68 -0.68 30.03 20.50
CA ASP A 68 -0.98 28.89 19.61
C ASP A 68 -0.61 29.16 18.14
N VAL A 69 -0.58 30.43 17.73
CA VAL A 69 -0.26 30.84 16.35
C VAL A 69 1.23 30.62 16.04
N ALA A 70 2.11 30.83 17.02
CA ALA A 70 3.54 30.54 16.88
C ALA A 70 3.87 29.04 16.82
N LYS A 71 2.95 28.15 17.27
CA LYS A 71 3.17 26.70 17.18
C LYS A 71 3.24 26.22 15.73
N HIS A 72 2.50 26.84 14.82
CA HIS A 72 2.53 26.49 13.39
C HIS A 72 3.91 26.72 12.75
N VAL A 73 4.65 27.73 13.22
CA VAL A 73 6.01 28.03 12.75
C VAL A 73 6.97 26.94 13.20
N SER A 74 6.89 26.52 14.45
CA SER A 74 7.75 25.47 15.01
C SER A 74 7.59 24.10 14.33
N VAL A 75 6.37 23.78 13.87
CA VAL A 75 6.10 22.52 13.14
C VAL A 75 6.81 22.51 11.78
N ARG A 76 6.87 23.66 11.10
CA ARG A 76 7.53 23.78 9.80
C ARG A 76 9.05 23.75 9.93
N GLU A 77 9.61 24.51 10.86
CA GLU A 77 11.06 24.50 11.13
C GLU A 77 11.54 23.10 11.52
N MET A 78 10.73 22.34 12.27
CA MET A 78 11.01 20.95 12.60
C MET A 78 10.97 20.03 11.36
N ALA A 79 10.03 20.23 10.44
CA ALA A 79 9.99 19.46 9.19
C ALA A 79 11.22 19.72 8.31
N ASP A 80 11.65 20.98 8.22
CA ASP A 80 12.86 21.34 7.46
C ASP A 80 14.13 20.79 8.12
N LEU A 81 14.21 20.78 9.47
CA LEU A 81 15.34 20.20 10.21
C LEU A 81 15.49 18.69 10.01
N LEU A 82 14.35 17.99 9.87
CA LEU A 82 14.33 16.53 9.75
C LEU A 82 14.42 16.05 8.30
N ARG A 83 14.39 16.96 7.31
CA ARG A 83 14.46 16.62 5.89
C ARG A 83 15.67 15.76 5.52
N PRO A 84 16.92 16.06 5.94
CA PRO A 84 18.07 15.21 5.61
C PRO A 84 17.93 13.78 6.15
N LEU A 85 17.32 13.61 7.33
CA LEU A 85 17.03 12.29 7.89
C LEU A 85 15.95 11.56 7.09
N SER A 86 14.89 12.26 6.68
CA SER A 86 13.84 11.72 5.83
C SER A 86 14.38 11.24 4.48
N ASP A 87 15.26 12.01 3.85
CA ASP A 87 15.88 11.65 2.57
C ASP A 87 16.72 10.37 2.70
N GLN A 88 17.51 10.25 3.77
CA GLN A 88 18.28 9.03 4.06
C GLN A 88 17.39 7.81 4.34
N ILE A 89 16.27 7.99 5.04
CA ILE A 89 15.27 6.92 5.26
C ILE A 89 14.72 6.42 3.90
N GLN A 90 14.39 7.35 3.00
CA GLN A 90 13.89 7.02 1.67
C GLN A 90 14.95 6.32 0.80
N GLU A 91 16.21 6.74 0.87
CA GLU A 91 17.31 6.07 0.16
C GLU A 91 17.47 4.61 0.60
N VAL A 92 17.37 4.32 1.91
CA VAL A 92 17.41 2.96 2.45
C VAL A 92 16.24 2.11 1.93
N GLN A 93 15.04 2.69 1.89
CA GLN A 93 13.86 2.01 1.34
C GLN A 93 14.03 1.73 -0.16
N TYR A 94 14.48 2.73 -0.93
CA TYR A 94 14.77 2.59 -2.35
C TYR A 94 15.86 1.55 -2.63
N PHE A 95 16.92 1.52 -1.81
CA PHE A 95 17.98 0.52 -1.93
C PHE A 95 17.42 -0.91 -1.83
N ARG A 96 16.49 -1.15 -0.90
CA ARG A 96 15.82 -2.45 -0.78
C ARG A 96 14.97 -2.78 -2.01
N GLU A 97 14.27 -1.81 -2.59
CA GLU A 97 13.47 -2.02 -3.81
C GLU A 97 14.31 -2.37 -5.03
N LYS A 98 15.46 -1.69 -5.19
CA LYS A 98 16.41 -1.94 -6.28
C LYS A 98 17.05 -3.33 -6.19
N ASN A 99 17.12 -3.90 -4.99
CA ASN A 99 17.79 -5.16 -4.70
C ASN A 99 16.82 -6.32 -4.39
N ARG A 100 15.61 -6.32 -4.98
CA ARG A 100 14.58 -7.36 -4.77
C ARG A 100 15.03 -8.79 -5.10
N GLY A 101 16.02 -8.96 -5.98
CA GLY A 101 16.58 -10.28 -6.34
C GLY A 101 17.70 -10.79 -5.41
N SER A 102 18.08 -10.03 -4.38
CA SER A 102 19.19 -10.39 -3.49
C SER A 102 18.85 -11.58 -2.60
N SER A 103 19.82 -12.48 -2.37
CA SER A 103 19.72 -13.54 -1.35
C SER A 103 19.61 -12.98 0.08
N LEU A 104 20.04 -11.72 0.28
CA LEU A 104 19.96 -11.00 1.53
C LEU A 104 18.72 -10.11 1.64
N PHE A 105 17.72 -10.29 0.77
CA PHE A 105 16.53 -9.44 0.73
C PHE A 105 15.77 -9.36 2.07
N ASN A 106 15.76 -10.44 2.86
CA ASN A 106 15.17 -10.42 4.21
C ASN A 106 15.94 -9.50 5.17
N HIS A 107 17.27 -9.39 5.04
CA HIS A 107 18.07 -8.45 5.83
C HIS A 107 17.77 -7.01 5.42
N LEU A 108 17.75 -6.75 4.11
CA LEU A 108 17.44 -5.43 3.57
C LEU A 108 16.02 -4.99 3.96
N SER A 109 15.06 -5.92 3.96
CA SER A 109 13.68 -5.65 4.34
C SER A 109 13.54 -5.38 5.84
N ALA A 110 14.24 -6.13 6.70
CA ALA A 110 14.26 -5.82 8.12
C ALA A 110 14.77 -4.39 8.38
N VAL A 111 15.79 -3.95 7.64
CA VAL A 111 16.33 -2.59 7.76
C VAL A 111 15.35 -1.54 7.21
N SER A 112 14.86 -1.70 5.99
CA SER A 112 14.01 -0.69 5.34
C SER A 112 12.66 -0.46 6.03
N GLU A 113 12.11 -1.48 6.67
CA GLU A 113 10.79 -1.42 7.32
C GLU A 113 10.87 -0.86 8.75
N SER A 114 12.04 -0.94 9.39
CA SER A 114 12.25 -0.39 10.75
C SER A 114 12.98 0.95 10.79
N ILE A 115 13.72 1.32 9.74
CA ILE A 115 14.45 2.59 9.68
C ILE A 115 13.59 3.85 9.93
N PRO A 116 12.26 3.90 9.60
CA PRO A 116 11.42 5.05 9.96
C PRO A 116 11.36 5.34 11.45
N ALA A 117 11.70 4.37 12.32
CA ALA A 117 11.81 4.57 13.77
C ALA A 117 12.74 5.74 14.14
N LEU A 118 13.74 6.07 13.32
CA LEU A 118 14.60 7.23 13.56
C LEU A 118 13.84 8.57 13.53
N GLY A 119 12.67 8.61 12.88
CA GLY A 119 11.75 9.75 12.89
C GLY A 119 10.97 9.95 14.18
N TRP A 120 11.22 9.16 15.25
CA TRP A 120 10.51 9.24 16.53
C TRP A 120 10.52 10.64 17.16
N VAL A 121 11.53 11.47 16.85
CA VAL A 121 11.68 12.84 17.32
C VAL A 121 10.52 13.76 16.89
N ALA A 122 9.82 13.42 15.80
CA ALA A 122 8.63 14.12 15.34
C ALA A 122 7.33 13.57 15.94
N VAL A 123 7.38 12.47 16.70
CA VAL A 123 6.20 11.80 17.27
C VAL A 123 5.90 12.37 18.65
N CYS A 124 4.81 13.13 18.74
CA CYS A 124 4.28 13.61 20.00
C CYS A 124 3.47 12.51 20.71
N GLN A 125 3.39 12.57 22.05
CA GLN A 125 2.57 11.71 22.92
C GLN A 125 3.04 10.25 23.09
N LYS A 126 3.45 9.55 22.02
CA LYS A 126 3.75 8.11 22.09
C LYS A 126 4.99 7.67 21.26
N PRO A 127 6.17 8.29 21.44
CA PRO A 127 7.37 7.89 20.69
C PRO A 127 7.87 6.48 21.01
N GLY A 128 7.74 6.02 22.27
CA GLY A 128 8.17 4.68 22.67
C GLY A 128 7.35 3.53 22.03
N PRO A 129 6.01 3.63 22.02
CA PRO A 129 5.16 2.72 21.23
C PRO A 129 5.46 2.77 19.72
N TYR A 130 5.70 3.95 19.15
CA TYR A 130 6.04 4.08 17.73
C TYR A 130 7.31 3.31 17.33
N VAL A 131 8.41 3.49 18.08
CA VAL A 131 9.65 2.72 17.84
C VAL A 131 9.43 1.21 18.00
N LYS A 132 8.52 0.81 18.91
CA LYS A 132 8.15 -0.60 19.08
C LYS A 132 7.51 -1.17 17.82
N GLU A 133 6.54 -0.47 17.25
CA GLU A 133 5.83 -0.92 16.04
C GLU A 133 6.80 -1.09 14.86
N MET A 134 7.76 -0.19 14.72
CA MET A 134 8.80 -0.29 13.69
C MET A 134 9.75 -1.49 13.95
N ASN A 135 10.08 -1.77 15.21
CA ASN A 135 10.86 -2.95 15.58
C ASN A 135 10.06 -4.25 15.33
N ASP A 136 8.76 -4.25 15.61
CA ASP A 136 7.86 -5.38 15.32
C ASP A 136 7.79 -5.65 13.80
N ALA A 137 7.83 -4.61 12.97
CA ALA A 137 7.95 -4.73 11.52
C ALA A 137 9.30 -5.35 11.08
N ALA A 138 10.43 -4.96 11.70
CA ALA A 138 11.71 -5.63 11.48
C ALA A 138 11.65 -7.12 11.86
N MET A 139 10.99 -7.46 12.99
CA MET A 139 10.91 -8.83 13.49
C MET A 139 10.28 -9.80 12.51
N PHE A 140 9.31 -9.35 11.71
CA PHE A 140 8.73 -10.16 10.65
C PHE A 140 9.79 -10.72 9.67
N TYR A 141 10.77 -9.89 9.30
CA TYR A 141 11.82 -10.27 8.37
C TYR A 141 13.03 -10.90 9.07
N THR A 142 13.40 -10.44 10.27
CA THR A 142 14.51 -11.06 11.02
C THR A 142 14.16 -12.48 11.46
N ASN A 143 12.89 -12.80 11.76
CA ASN A 143 12.45 -14.17 12.01
C ASN A 143 12.65 -15.09 10.79
N ARG A 144 12.51 -14.55 9.58
CA ARG A 144 12.81 -15.29 8.33
C ARG A 144 14.32 -15.50 8.18
N VAL A 145 15.13 -14.49 8.49
CA VAL A 145 16.60 -14.64 8.56
C VAL A 145 17.00 -15.73 9.57
N LEU A 146 16.41 -15.73 10.77
CA LEU A 146 16.67 -16.77 11.76
C LEU A 146 16.24 -18.14 11.26
N LYS A 147 15.07 -18.25 10.61
CA LYS A 147 14.61 -19.51 10.03
C LYS A 147 15.58 -20.06 8.99
N ASP A 148 16.08 -19.20 8.10
CA ASP A 148 16.90 -19.60 6.96
C ASP A 148 18.36 -19.89 7.35
N TYR A 149 18.88 -19.22 8.40
CA TYR A 149 20.31 -19.25 8.72
C TYR A 149 20.68 -19.82 10.10
N LYS A 150 19.71 -20.10 11.01
CA LYS A 150 20.01 -20.58 12.38
C LYS A 150 20.89 -21.83 12.46
N ASP A 151 20.74 -22.74 11.51
CA ASP A 151 21.47 -24.01 11.46
C ASP A 151 22.58 -24.00 10.39
N THR A 152 22.74 -22.87 9.68
CA THR A 152 23.64 -22.75 8.53
C THR A 152 24.82 -21.82 8.82
N ASP A 153 24.54 -20.56 9.16
CA ASP A 153 25.59 -19.56 9.42
C ASP A 153 25.21 -18.69 10.63
N PRO A 154 25.93 -18.83 11.76
CA PRO A 154 25.62 -18.13 13.00
C PRO A 154 25.82 -16.60 12.90
N ARG A 155 26.56 -16.08 11.90
CA ARG A 155 26.77 -14.65 11.73
C ARG A 155 25.47 -13.90 11.44
N HIS A 156 24.53 -14.53 10.74
CA HIS A 156 23.22 -13.95 10.48
C HIS A 156 22.35 -13.89 11.74
N VAL A 157 22.49 -14.89 12.63
CA VAL A 157 21.82 -14.90 13.92
C VAL A 157 22.35 -13.79 14.82
N GLU A 158 23.67 -13.60 14.86
CA GLU A 158 24.29 -12.50 15.61
C GLU A 158 23.93 -11.13 15.02
N TRP A 159 23.84 -11.03 13.69
CA TRP A 159 23.34 -9.82 13.04
C TRP A 159 21.91 -9.49 13.46
N VAL A 160 20.99 -10.48 13.48
CA VAL A 160 19.61 -10.25 13.94
C VAL A 160 19.59 -9.76 15.38
N ARG A 161 20.36 -10.41 16.26
CA ARG A 161 20.41 -10.05 17.68
C ARG A 161 20.92 -8.63 17.89
N SER A 162 22.06 -8.29 17.28
CA SER A 162 22.67 -6.96 17.38
C SER A 162 21.78 -5.88 16.75
N TYR A 163 21.14 -6.18 15.62
CA TYR A 163 20.23 -5.25 14.94
C TYR A 163 19.00 -4.91 15.77
N LEU A 164 18.30 -5.92 16.31
CA LEU A 164 17.11 -5.69 17.15
C LEU A 164 17.46 -4.99 18.49
N ASN A 165 18.71 -5.14 18.95
CA ASN A 165 19.17 -4.48 20.16
C ASN A 165 19.20 -2.95 20.03
N ILE A 166 19.50 -2.41 18.84
CA ILE A 166 19.48 -0.96 18.56
C ILE A 166 18.11 -0.37 18.91
N TRP A 167 17.04 -1.00 18.43
CA TRP A 167 15.67 -0.52 18.67
C TRP A 167 15.22 -0.72 20.12
N THR A 168 15.70 -1.79 20.77
CA THR A 168 15.42 -2.07 22.18
C THR A 168 16.06 -1.01 23.10
N GLU A 169 17.32 -0.66 22.83
CA GLU A 169 18.02 0.41 23.55
C GLU A 169 17.39 1.77 23.27
N LEU A 170 17.04 2.08 22.01
CA LEU A 170 16.37 3.32 21.65
C LEU A 170 15.01 3.47 22.36
N GLN A 171 14.22 2.40 22.41
CA GLN A 171 12.95 2.42 23.13
C GLN A 171 13.16 2.67 24.63
N THR A 172 14.21 2.08 25.22
CA THR A 172 14.56 2.26 26.63
C THR A 172 14.94 3.72 26.91
N TYR A 173 15.82 4.29 26.08
CA TYR A 173 16.19 5.70 26.13
C TYR A 173 14.97 6.64 26.04
N ILE A 174 14.05 6.39 25.11
CA ILE A 174 12.84 7.20 24.94
C ILE A 174 11.93 7.08 26.17
N LYS A 175 11.78 5.89 26.75
CA LYS A 175 10.99 5.69 27.98
C LYS A 175 11.60 6.36 29.19
N GLU A 176 12.92 6.50 29.26
CA GLU A 176 13.61 7.14 30.37
C GLU A 176 13.60 8.67 30.26
N HIS A 177 13.74 9.21 29.05
CA HIS A 177 14.01 10.64 28.85
C HIS A 177 12.90 11.41 28.10
N HIS A 178 12.10 10.76 27.25
CA HIS A 178 11.20 11.41 26.28
C HIS A 178 9.82 10.75 26.21
N THR A 179 9.24 10.40 27.36
CA THR A 179 8.00 9.60 27.47
C THR A 179 6.81 10.17 26.69
N THR A 180 6.71 11.49 26.60
CA THR A 180 5.60 12.21 25.92
C THR A 180 6.02 12.91 24.61
N GLY A 181 7.23 12.59 24.11
CA GLY A 181 7.83 13.28 22.96
C GLY A 181 9.10 14.03 23.36
N LEU A 182 9.87 14.45 22.35
CA LEU A 182 11.09 15.22 22.54
C LEU A 182 10.74 16.63 23.03
N ALA A 183 11.28 17.04 24.18
CA ALA A 183 11.11 18.39 24.71
C ALA A 183 12.18 19.34 24.13
N TRP A 184 11.77 20.21 23.21
CA TRP A 184 12.67 21.23 22.64
C TRP A 184 12.85 22.41 23.60
N SER A 185 14.10 22.87 23.76
CA SER A 185 14.41 24.02 24.60
C SER A 185 13.86 25.31 23.98
N LYS A 186 13.11 26.10 24.76
CA LYS A 186 12.59 27.42 24.35
C LYS A 186 13.63 28.54 24.38
N THR A 187 14.81 28.26 24.93
CA THR A 187 15.89 29.24 25.20
C THR A 187 17.25 28.79 24.65
N GLY A 188 17.29 27.68 23.91
CA GLY A 188 18.51 27.18 23.27
C GLY A 188 18.88 27.98 22.01
N PRO A 189 20.12 27.84 21.50
CA PRO A 189 20.51 28.39 20.21
C PRO A 189 19.55 27.89 19.13
N VAL A 190 18.95 28.80 18.39
CA VAL A 190 18.13 28.46 17.20
C VAL A 190 19.06 27.83 16.15
N ALA A 191 18.62 26.73 15.54
CA ALA A 191 19.40 26.05 14.52
C ALA A 191 19.79 27.03 13.40
N PRO A 192 21.08 27.11 13.03
CA PRO A 192 21.54 28.11 12.09
C PRO A 192 20.88 27.91 10.71
N PRO A 193 20.54 29.00 9.98
CA PRO A 193 19.96 28.95 8.63
C PRO A 193 20.77 28.09 7.63
N SER A 194 22.07 27.92 7.88
CA SER A 194 22.98 27.10 7.09
C SER A 194 22.68 25.60 7.10
N LEU A 195 21.81 25.11 8.01
CA LEU A 195 21.32 23.73 7.99
C LEU A 195 20.14 23.52 7.03
N PHE A 196 19.52 24.60 6.55
CA PHE A 196 18.30 24.58 5.74
C PHE A 196 18.53 24.98 4.28
N GLY A 197 19.76 25.41 3.94
CA GLY A 197 20.15 25.66 2.56
C GLY A 197 20.51 24.35 1.86
N ALA A 198 20.03 24.18 0.62
CA ALA A 198 20.70 23.29 -0.32
C ALA A 198 22.19 23.66 -0.38
N PRO A 199 23.12 22.70 -0.56
CA PRO A 199 24.53 23.01 -0.61
C PRO A 199 24.75 24.07 -1.68
N SER A 200 25.12 25.29 -1.26
CA SER A 200 25.56 26.32 -2.19
C SER A 200 26.78 25.78 -2.91
N ASP A 201 26.73 25.88 -4.23
CA ASP A 201 27.80 25.57 -5.15
C ASP A 201 29.04 26.38 -4.75
N GLY A 202 29.87 25.76 -3.91
CA GLY A 202 30.97 26.39 -3.19
C GLY A 202 32.22 25.55 -3.40
N THR A 203 32.81 25.71 -4.57
CA THR A 203 34.21 25.42 -4.94
C THR A 203 35.00 24.52 -3.97
N CYS A 204 34.82 23.21 -4.08
CA CYS A 204 35.86 22.23 -3.77
C CYS A 204 36.44 21.69 -5.09
N PRO A 205 37.76 21.51 -5.23
CA PRO A 205 38.36 21.12 -6.49
C PRO A 205 37.89 19.72 -6.89
N ARG A 206 37.24 19.61 -8.05
CA ARG A 206 36.87 18.35 -8.67
C ARG A 206 38.14 17.49 -8.86
N PRO A 207 38.16 16.21 -8.45
CA PRO A 207 39.25 15.32 -8.84
C PRO A 207 39.25 15.17 -10.37
N PRO A 208 40.42 15.10 -11.03
CA PRO A 208 40.50 15.05 -12.48
C PRO A 208 39.80 13.79 -13.03
N PRO A 209 39.22 13.86 -14.24
CA PRO A 209 38.56 12.74 -14.86
C PRO A 209 39.56 11.58 -15.07
N PRO A 210 39.13 10.31 -14.94
CA PRO A 210 39.99 9.18 -15.24
C PRO A 210 40.38 9.19 -16.72
N PRO A 211 41.63 8.80 -17.06
CA PRO A 211 42.08 8.77 -18.45
C PRO A 211 41.29 7.73 -19.27
N PRO A 212 41.13 7.94 -20.59
CA PRO A 212 40.45 7.00 -21.46
C PRO A 212 41.17 5.64 -21.48
N PRO A 213 40.42 4.53 -21.61
CA PRO A 213 41.02 3.20 -21.64
C PRO A 213 41.94 3.02 -22.86
N PRO A 214 43.11 2.37 -22.70
CA PRO A 214 44.00 2.09 -23.82
C PRO A 214 43.37 1.11 -24.82
N PRO A 215 43.71 1.21 -26.12
CA PRO A 215 43.17 0.34 -27.15
C PRO A 215 43.60 -1.13 -26.96
N PRO A 216 42.79 -2.11 -27.41
CA PRO A 216 43.10 -3.53 -27.29
C PRO A 216 44.38 -3.88 -28.08
N GLY A 217 45.35 -4.49 -27.39
CA GLY A 217 46.55 -5.05 -28.03
C GLY A 217 46.24 -6.35 -28.80
N PRO A 218 47.09 -6.73 -29.77
CA PRO A 218 46.89 -7.90 -30.62
C PRO A 218 47.07 -9.22 -29.87
N PRO A 219 46.43 -10.31 -30.32
CA PRO A 219 46.39 -11.58 -29.61
C PRO A 219 47.74 -12.32 -29.68
N PRO A 220 48.23 -12.94 -28.58
CA PRO A 220 49.35 -13.85 -28.63
C PRO A 220 48.96 -15.24 -29.17
N VAL A 221 49.90 -15.83 -29.89
CA VAL A 221 49.85 -17.11 -30.58
C VAL A 221 49.97 -18.27 -29.58
N PHE A 222 49.20 -19.32 -29.81
CA PHE A 222 49.22 -20.59 -29.09
C PHE A 222 50.59 -21.27 -29.11
N MET A 223 51.04 -21.80 -27.97
CA MET A 223 51.79 -23.06 -27.93
C MET A 223 51.32 -23.94 -26.77
N ASP A 224 51.21 -25.21 -27.12
CA ASP A 224 50.61 -26.36 -26.48
C ASP A 224 51.35 -26.83 -25.22
N ASN A 225 50.60 -27.26 -24.21
CA ASN A 225 50.91 -28.40 -23.36
C ASN A 225 49.74 -28.71 -22.42
N SER A 226 49.04 -29.80 -22.72
CA SER A 226 48.16 -30.53 -21.80
C SER A 226 48.76 -31.93 -21.55
N PRO A 227 48.29 -32.77 -20.59
CA PRO A 227 47.17 -32.58 -19.67
C PRO A 227 47.43 -33.03 -18.21
N LYS A 228 46.51 -32.69 -17.28
CA LYS A 228 45.89 -33.63 -16.31
C LYS A 228 44.56 -33.03 -15.81
N SER A 229 43.55 -33.90 -15.82
CA SER A 229 42.10 -33.66 -15.75
C SER A 229 41.54 -33.63 -14.33
N ASP A 230 40.58 -32.73 -14.06
CA ASP A 230 39.70 -32.77 -12.89
C ASP A 230 38.23 -32.75 -13.35
N ASP A 231 37.44 -33.69 -12.83
CA ASP A 231 36.29 -34.32 -13.50
C ASP A 231 34.91 -33.67 -13.19
N THR A 232 34.91 -32.45 -12.65
CA THR A 232 33.67 -31.78 -12.16
C THR A 232 33.19 -30.63 -13.04
N ALA A 233 34.07 -30.04 -13.87
CA ALA A 233 33.70 -28.95 -14.78
C ALA A 233 33.04 -29.45 -16.08
N ALA A 234 33.35 -30.68 -16.50
CA ALA A 234 32.78 -31.30 -17.71
C ALA A 234 31.30 -31.68 -17.55
N GLN A 235 30.85 -31.99 -16.33
CA GLN A 235 29.46 -32.40 -16.07
C GLN A 235 28.48 -31.24 -16.11
N HIS A 236 28.86 -30.04 -15.63
CA HIS A 236 27.99 -28.87 -15.66
C HIS A 236 27.85 -28.26 -17.07
N SER A 237 28.93 -28.23 -17.87
CA SER A 237 28.85 -27.73 -19.25
C SER A 237 28.11 -28.70 -20.20
N ALA A 238 28.11 -30.01 -19.90
CA ALA A 238 27.33 -31.01 -20.64
C ALA A 238 25.81 -30.88 -20.34
N LEU A 239 25.44 -30.57 -19.10
CA LEU A 239 24.02 -30.37 -18.72
C LEU A 239 23.40 -29.15 -19.41
N PHE A 240 24.13 -28.04 -19.54
CA PHE A 240 23.62 -26.83 -20.23
C PHE A 240 23.56 -26.98 -21.75
N ALA A 241 24.43 -27.80 -22.36
CA ALA A 241 24.36 -28.13 -23.79
C ALA A 241 23.16 -29.05 -24.12
N GLN A 242 22.71 -29.86 -23.16
CA GLN A 242 21.58 -30.79 -23.34
C GLN A 242 20.21 -30.09 -23.23
N LEU A 243 20.15 -28.92 -22.58
CA LEU A 243 18.94 -28.10 -22.44
C LEU A 243 18.67 -27.17 -23.64
N ASN A 244 19.65 -26.94 -24.51
CA ASN A 244 19.53 -26.02 -25.67
C ASN A 244 19.26 -26.74 -27.02
N GLN A 245 18.51 -27.86 -27.02
CA GLN A 245 18.21 -28.64 -28.23
C GLN A 245 16.85 -28.34 -28.90
N GLY A 246 16.17 -27.25 -28.53
CA GLY A 246 14.95 -26.79 -29.21
C GLY A 246 13.89 -27.89 -29.42
N GLU A 247 13.24 -27.92 -30.59
CA GLU A 247 12.14 -28.83 -30.95
C GLU A 247 12.45 -30.34 -30.86
N ALA A 248 13.71 -30.74 -30.63
CA ALA A 248 14.11 -32.15 -30.52
C ALA A 248 13.84 -32.79 -29.14
N ILE A 249 13.46 -32.02 -28.11
CA ILE A 249 13.26 -32.51 -26.73
C ILE A 249 12.08 -33.50 -26.59
N THR A 250 11.19 -33.56 -27.59
CA THR A 250 10.02 -34.45 -27.60
C THR A 250 10.35 -35.91 -27.95
N LYS A 251 11.58 -36.21 -28.38
CA LYS A 251 12.02 -37.58 -28.74
C LYS A 251 12.43 -38.45 -27.54
N GLY A 252 12.60 -37.86 -26.35
CA GLY A 252 13.03 -38.55 -25.13
C GLY A 252 11.91 -38.98 -24.18
N LEU A 253 10.65 -38.63 -24.45
CA LEU A 253 9.51 -38.98 -23.62
C LEU A 253 8.97 -40.36 -24.01
N LYS A 254 8.79 -41.24 -23.01
CA LYS A 254 8.23 -42.60 -23.21
C LYS A 254 6.85 -42.49 -23.88
N HIS A 255 6.73 -43.06 -25.08
CA HIS A 255 5.49 -42.99 -25.85
C HIS A 255 4.37 -43.75 -25.13
N VAL A 256 3.31 -43.03 -24.74
CA VAL A 256 2.12 -43.62 -24.12
C VAL A 256 1.31 -44.33 -25.20
N SER A 257 1.27 -45.66 -25.13
CA SER A 257 0.52 -46.49 -26.08
C SER A 257 -0.99 -46.21 -26.00
N ASP A 258 -1.70 -46.35 -27.12
CA ASP A 258 -3.10 -45.97 -27.26
C ASP A 258 -4.07 -46.69 -26.29
N LYS A 259 -3.62 -47.77 -25.64
CA LYS A 259 -4.36 -48.47 -24.57
C LYS A 259 -4.44 -47.69 -23.25
N GLN A 260 -3.54 -46.72 -23.03
CA GLN A 260 -3.44 -45.91 -21.80
C GLN A 260 -4.06 -44.51 -21.94
N LYS A 261 -4.56 -44.15 -23.13
CA LYS A 261 -5.26 -42.88 -23.35
C LYS A 261 -6.75 -43.09 -23.10
N THR A 262 -7.30 -42.41 -22.10
CA THR A 262 -8.70 -42.54 -21.64
C THR A 262 -9.75 -42.20 -22.70
N HIS A 263 -9.37 -41.57 -23.82
CA HIS A 263 -10.27 -41.28 -24.95
C HIS A 263 -10.29 -42.37 -26.05
N LYS A 264 -9.44 -43.40 -25.97
CA LYS A 264 -9.36 -44.49 -26.99
C LYS A 264 -9.63 -45.89 -26.45
N ASN A 265 -9.80 -46.06 -25.14
CA ASN A 265 -10.06 -47.36 -24.52
C ASN A 265 -11.38 -47.34 -23.71
N PRO A 266 -12.49 -47.84 -24.28
CA PRO A 266 -13.83 -47.78 -23.67
C PRO A 266 -13.99 -48.50 -22.33
N ASN A 267 -13.08 -49.41 -21.97
CA ASN A 267 -13.17 -50.23 -20.75
C ASN A 267 -12.73 -49.52 -19.45
N LEU A 268 -12.18 -48.30 -19.52
CA LEU A 268 -11.76 -47.51 -18.35
C LEU A 268 -12.83 -46.52 -17.87
N ARG A 269 -14.03 -46.53 -18.46
CA ARG A 269 -15.08 -45.51 -18.24
C ARG A 269 -16.30 -46.02 -17.45
N SER A 270 -16.24 -47.21 -16.85
CA SER A 270 -17.37 -47.80 -16.13
C SER A 270 -17.09 -48.00 -14.65
N GLN A 271 -17.36 -46.98 -13.84
CA GLN A 271 -18.06 -47.16 -12.57
C GLN A 271 -18.71 -45.86 -12.11
N GLY A 272 -20.05 -45.89 -11.94
CA GLY A 272 -20.84 -44.90 -11.21
C GLY A 272 -21.56 -43.87 -12.08
N GLY A 273 -22.74 -44.23 -12.60
CA GLY A 273 -23.58 -43.34 -13.40
C GLY A 273 -24.62 -42.54 -12.61
N ARG A 274 -25.19 -41.51 -13.26
CA ARG A 274 -26.63 -41.34 -13.49
C ARG A 274 -26.90 -40.16 -14.44
N THR A 275 -27.99 -40.32 -15.19
CA THR A 275 -28.41 -39.65 -16.44
C THR A 275 -29.34 -38.45 -16.23
N HIS A 276 -29.35 -37.50 -17.17
CA HIS A 276 -30.50 -36.95 -17.95
C HIS A 276 -30.06 -35.66 -18.68
N GLN A 277 -29.83 -35.65 -20.01
CA GLN A 277 -30.75 -35.43 -21.15
C GLN A 277 -31.30 -34.00 -21.34
N GLY A 278 -30.98 -33.37 -22.50
CA GLY A 278 -31.66 -32.21 -23.08
C GLY A 278 -30.77 -31.35 -24.00
N SER A 279 -31.19 -31.10 -25.24
CA SER A 279 -30.35 -30.71 -26.41
C SER A 279 -30.41 -29.18 -26.77
N PRO A 280 -30.04 -28.69 -27.98
CA PRO A 280 -28.81 -27.90 -28.23
C PRO A 280 -29.04 -26.49 -28.83
N ALA A 281 -28.07 -25.57 -28.75
CA ALA A 281 -27.92 -24.50 -29.75
C ALA A 281 -26.52 -23.85 -29.76
N LYS A 282 -26.10 -23.47 -30.96
CA LYS A 282 -24.80 -23.00 -31.43
C LYS A 282 -24.66 -21.48 -31.22
N CYS A 283 -23.45 -20.97 -30.94
CA CYS A 283 -22.81 -19.88 -31.69
C CYS A 283 -21.40 -19.55 -31.17
N GLN A 284 -20.44 -19.59 -32.10
CA GLN A 284 -19.09 -19.00 -32.07
C GLN A 284 -19.26 -17.48 -32.30
N ASN A 285 -18.38 -16.51 -31.97
CA ASN A 285 -16.93 -16.46 -31.85
C ASN A 285 -16.52 -15.07 -31.21
N PRO A 286 -15.24 -14.58 -31.21
CA PRO A 286 -14.50 -14.25 -30.00
C PRO A 286 -14.06 -12.76 -29.85
N SER A 287 -13.74 -12.32 -28.62
CA SER A 287 -12.79 -11.22 -28.39
C SER A 287 -12.20 -11.28 -26.98
N SER A 288 -11.17 -12.12 -26.84
CA SER A 288 -10.33 -12.20 -25.64
C SER A 288 -9.17 -11.20 -25.74
N SER A 289 -9.21 -10.11 -24.97
CA SER A 289 -8.00 -9.47 -24.47
C SER A 289 -7.75 -9.97 -23.05
N ALA A 290 -7.17 -11.17 -22.95
CA ALA A 290 -6.83 -11.77 -21.67
C ALA A 290 -5.65 -11.02 -21.05
N CYS A 291 -5.94 -10.30 -19.97
CA CYS A 291 -4.94 -9.84 -19.01
C CYS A 291 -4.27 -11.07 -18.39
N ALA A 292 -2.95 -11.01 -18.19
CA ALA A 292 -2.16 -12.11 -17.64
C ALA A 292 -2.72 -12.60 -16.29
N PRO A 293 -2.72 -13.93 -16.02
CA PRO A 293 -3.30 -14.47 -14.80
C PRO A 293 -2.50 -14.02 -13.57
N ALA A 294 -3.21 -13.38 -12.62
CA ALA A 294 -2.68 -13.06 -11.31
C ALA A 294 -2.20 -14.33 -10.60
N LYS A 295 -1.09 -14.23 -9.87
CA LYS A 295 -0.49 -15.33 -9.11
C LYS A 295 -1.55 -15.87 -8.12
N LYS A 296 -1.96 -17.13 -8.28
CA LYS A 296 -2.91 -17.80 -7.38
C LYS A 296 -2.26 -17.99 -6.00
N HIS A 297 -2.65 -17.17 -5.04
CA HIS A 297 -2.41 -17.42 -3.63
C HIS A 297 -3.34 -18.54 -3.15
N SER A 298 -2.91 -19.35 -2.19
CA SER A 298 -3.75 -20.40 -1.62
C SER A 298 -4.90 -19.79 -0.81
N PRO A 299 -6.13 -20.31 -0.93
CA PRO A 299 -7.26 -19.84 -0.12
C PRO A 299 -6.96 -20.11 1.37
N VAL A 300 -7.19 -19.10 2.20
CA VAL A 300 -7.01 -19.16 3.65
C VAL A 300 -8.37 -18.99 4.31
N LEU A 301 -8.69 -19.89 5.24
CA LEU A 301 -9.79 -19.75 6.18
C LEU A 301 -9.32 -20.38 7.49
N GLU A 302 -8.77 -19.55 8.38
CA GLU A 302 -8.26 -20.02 9.66
C GLU A 302 -8.35 -18.92 10.73
N LEU A 303 -8.42 -19.35 12.00
CA LEU A 303 -8.36 -18.47 13.15
C LEU A 303 -6.91 -18.27 13.58
N GLU A 304 -6.35 -17.09 13.30
CA GLU A 304 -5.02 -16.71 13.76
C GLU A 304 -5.13 -15.93 15.09
N GLY A 305 -5.04 -16.67 16.19
CA GLY A 305 -5.18 -16.12 17.54
C GLY A 305 -6.60 -15.63 17.82
N LYS A 306 -6.87 -14.34 17.58
CA LYS A 306 -8.20 -13.73 17.72
C LYS A 306 -8.76 -13.20 16.40
N LYS A 307 -8.00 -13.31 15.32
CA LYS A 307 -8.33 -12.77 14.01
C LYS A 307 -8.70 -13.92 13.07
N TRP A 308 -9.94 -13.97 12.62
CA TRP A 308 -10.32 -14.85 11.52
C TRP A 308 -9.76 -14.28 10.22
N ARG A 309 -8.97 -15.08 9.51
CA ARG A 309 -8.40 -14.72 8.21
C ARG A 309 -9.14 -15.48 7.13
N VAL A 310 -9.86 -14.77 6.28
CA VAL A 310 -10.53 -15.29 5.09
C VAL A 310 -9.89 -14.62 3.88
N GLU A 311 -8.90 -15.25 3.28
CA GLU A 311 -8.07 -14.62 2.26
C GLU A 311 -8.04 -15.42 0.97
N HIS A 312 -7.96 -14.71 -0.17
CA HIS A 312 -7.74 -15.32 -1.49
C HIS A 312 -8.78 -16.39 -1.89
N GLN A 313 -10.03 -16.24 -1.44
CA GLN A 313 -11.13 -17.12 -1.81
C GLN A 313 -11.67 -16.74 -3.18
N GLU A 314 -11.71 -17.68 -4.13
CA GLU A 314 -12.24 -17.47 -5.48
C GLU A 314 -13.39 -18.44 -5.74
N GLN A 315 -14.57 -17.92 -6.12
CA GLN A 315 -15.74 -18.73 -6.51
C GLN A 315 -16.24 -19.69 -5.40
N SER A 316 -16.09 -19.29 -4.13
CA SER A 316 -16.50 -20.09 -2.97
C SER A 316 -17.75 -19.49 -2.32
N HIS A 317 -18.87 -20.21 -2.35
CA HIS A 317 -20.16 -19.72 -1.87
C HIS A 317 -20.63 -20.39 -0.57
N ASP A 318 -19.87 -21.36 -0.08
CA ASP A 318 -20.14 -22.22 1.08
C ASP A 318 -19.25 -21.87 2.29
N LEU A 319 -18.68 -20.66 2.32
CA LEU A 319 -17.82 -20.23 3.42
C LEU A 319 -18.67 -19.85 4.63
N VAL A 320 -18.54 -20.59 5.73
CA VAL A 320 -19.27 -20.34 6.98
C VAL A 320 -18.30 -20.34 8.16
N ILE A 321 -18.37 -19.31 9.00
CA ILE A 321 -17.69 -19.25 10.30
C ILE A 321 -18.76 -19.49 11.38
N GLU A 322 -18.79 -20.70 11.94
CA GLU A 322 -19.79 -21.09 12.95
C GLU A 322 -19.36 -20.77 14.39
N GLU A 323 -18.08 -20.98 14.71
CA GLU A 323 -17.54 -20.80 16.06
C GLU A 323 -16.97 -19.38 16.24
N THR A 324 -17.81 -18.41 16.58
CA THR A 324 -17.37 -17.03 16.84
C THR A 324 -17.40 -16.64 18.32
N GLU A 325 -16.43 -15.84 18.73
CA GLU A 325 -16.39 -15.21 20.06
C GLU A 325 -16.45 -13.69 19.97
N LEU A 326 -17.01 -13.05 21.00
CA LEU A 326 -17.24 -11.60 21.06
C LEU A 326 -15.96 -10.75 20.94
N ARG A 327 -14.79 -11.32 21.25
CA ARG A 327 -13.48 -10.65 21.18
C ARG A 327 -12.78 -10.83 19.84
N GLN A 328 -13.32 -11.68 18.96
CA GLN A 328 -12.70 -12.00 17.69
C GLN A 328 -13.02 -10.94 16.64
N VAL A 329 -12.11 -10.80 15.68
CA VAL A 329 -12.22 -9.88 14.54
C VAL A 329 -12.14 -10.70 13.26
N VAL A 330 -13.00 -10.40 12.29
CA VAL A 330 -12.97 -11.09 10.99
C VAL A 330 -12.33 -10.19 9.94
N TYR A 331 -11.34 -10.71 9.24
CA TYR A 331 -10.62 -10.01 8.19
C TYR A 331 -10.72 -10.80 6.88
N VAL A 332 -11.42 -10.20 5.93
CA VAL A 332 -11.67 -10.75 4.61
C VAL A 332 -10.82 -10.01 3.60
N PHE A 333 -9.90 -10.71 2.93
CA PHE A 333 -8.93 -10.06 2.05
C PHE A 333 -8.84 -10.72 0.68
N SER A 334 -8.88 -9.90 -0.38
CA SER A 334 -8.63 -10.38 -1.75
C SER A 334 -9.54 -11.53 -2.19
N CYS A 335 -10.79 -11.57 -1.71
CA CYS A 335 -11.78 -12.56 -2.10
C CYS A 335 -12.53 -12.10 -3.36
N SER A 336 -12.80 -13.01 -4.30
CA SER A 336 -13.45 -12.72 -5.58
C SER A 336 -14.60 -13.69 -5.87
N ASN A 337 -15.79 -13.15 -6.13
CA ASN A 337 -17.00 -13.91 -6.44
C ASN A 337 -17.31 -14.99 -5.39
N SER A 338 -17.36 -14.59 -4.12
CA SER A 338 -17.48 -15.51 -2.99
C SER A 338 -18.57 -15.05 -2.04
N THR A 339 -19.11 -15.97 -1.24
CA THR A 339 -20.12 -15.68 -0.21
C THR A 339 -19.61 -16.18 1.13
N LEU A 340 -19.57 -15.30 2.14
CA LEU A 340 -19.14 -15.59 3.49
C LEU A 340 -20.29 -15.36 4.47
N GLN A 341 -20.59 -16.36 5.29
CA GLN A 341 -21.56 -16.27 6.38
C GLN A 341 -20.85 -16.34 7.73
N ILE A 342 -21.07 -15.34 8.58
CA ILE A 342 -20.50 -15.26 9.93
C ILE A 342 -21.63 -15.41 10.93
N LYS A 343 -21.73 -16.58 11.58
CA LYS A 343 -22.74 -16.83 12.60
C LYS A 343 -22.23 -16.36 13.96
N GLY A 344 -23.13 -15.81 14.78
CA GLY A 344 -22.84 -15.36 16.14
C GLY A 344 -22.40 -13.89 16.22
N LYS A 345 -21.65 -13.54 17.27
CA LYS A 345 -21.37 -12.15 17.61
C LYS A 345 -19.86 -11.89 17.67
N VAL A 346 -19.37 -11.01 16.81
CA VAL A 346 -17.95 -10.65 16.69
C VAL A 346 -17.71 -9.19 17.07
N ASN A 347 -16.45 -8.82 17.32
CA ASN A 347 -16.09 -7.46 17.68
C ASN A 347 -16.17 -6.51 16.47
N SER A 348 -15.50 -6.86 15.38
CA SER A 348 -15.48 -6.08 14.14
C SER A 348 -15.24 -6.97 12.92
N ILE A 349 -15.63 -6.48 11.76
CA ILE A 349 -15.42 -7.14 10.47
C ILE A 349 -14.77 -6.15 9.53
N ILE A 350 -13.72 -6.58 8.82
CA ILE A 350 -13.00 -5.78 7.86
C ILE A 350 -12.95 -6.54 6.54
N VAL A 351 -13.40 -5.89 5.47
CA VAL A 351 -13.39 -6.39 4.10
C VAL A 351 -12.47 -5.51 3.29
N ASP A 352 -11.35 -6.06 2.82
CA ASP A 352 -10.35 -5.32 2.06
C ASP A 352 -10.05 -5.98 0.72
N ASN A 353 -9.97 -5.18 -0.34
CA ASN A 353 -9.59 -5.59 -1.69
C ASN A 353 -10.46 -6.75 -2.25
N CYS A 354 -11.74 -6.81 -1.89
CA CYS A 354 -12.66 -7.86 -2.35
C CYS A 354 -13.45 -7.43 -3.59
N LYS A 355 -13.90 -8.40 -4.40
CA LYS A 355 -14.70 -8.16 -5.62
C LYS A 355 -15.88 -9.12 -5.67
N LYS A 356 -17.11 -8.65 -5.89
CA LYS A 356 -18.31 -9.51 -5.95
C LYS A 356 -18.42 -10.40 -4.71
N LEU A 357 -18.29 -9.81 -3.54
CA LEU A 357 -18.36 -10.54 -2.26
C LEU A 357 -19.74 -10.35 -1.64
N GLY A 358 -20.40 -11.47 -1.33
CA GLY A 358 -21.55 -11.49 -0.44
C GLY A 358 -21.10 -11.76 0.99
N LEU A 359 -21.45 -10.89 1.93
CA LEU A 359 -21.13 -11.04 3.35
C LEU A 359 -22.43 -11.00 4.16
N VAL A 360 -22.73 -12.10 4.86
CA VAL A 360 -23.89 -12.21 5.76
C VAL A 360 -23.39 -12.41 7.18
N PHE A 361 -23.87 -11.61 8.13
CA PHE A 361 -23.45 -11.74 9.53
C PHE A 361 -24.57 -11.44 10.51
N ASP A 362 -24.50 -12.04 11.70
CA ASP A 362 -25.54 -11.83 12.71
C ASP A 362 -25.33 -10.53 13.49
N ASN A 363 -24.31 -10.46 14.36
CA ASN A 363 -24.12 -9.30 15.25
C ASN A 363 -22.67 -8.82 15.28
N VAL A 364 -22.49 -7.50 15.25
CA VAL A 364 -21.19 -6.84 15.39
C VAL A 364 -21.24 -5.85 16.54
N VAL A 365 -20.23 -5.87 17.41
CA VAL A 365 -20.15 -4.98 18.58
C VAL A 365 -19.67 -3.59 18.19
N GLY A 366 -18.68 -3.50 17.31
CA GLY A 366 -18.03 -2.27 16.90
C GLY A 366 -18.46 -1.84 15.51
N ILE A 367 -17.59 -2.08 14.54
CA ILE A 367 -17.69 -1.53 13.19
C ILE A 367 -17.53 -2.63 12.14
N VAL A 368 -18.22 -2.46 11.01
CA VAL A 368 -17.95 -3.18 9.77
C VAL A 368 -17.29 -2.22 8.79
N GLU A 369 -16.07 -2.53 8.35
CA GLU A 369 -15.30 -1.69 7.43
C GLU A 369 -15.17 -2.37 6.07
N ILE A 370 -15.54 -1.66 5.01
CA ILE A 370 -15.36 -2.07 3.63
C ILE A 370 -14.37 -1.11 2.98
N ILE A 371 -13.23 -1.64 2.55
CA ILE A 371 -12.09 -0.87 2.08
C ILE A 371 -11.66 -1.39 0.71
N ASN A 372 -11.40 -0.49 -0.24
CA ASN A 372 -10.77 -0.79 -1.53
C ASN A 372 -11.45 -1.95 -2.30
N SER A 373 -12.77 -2.07 -2.20
CA SER A 373 -13.53 -3.22 -2.69
C SER A 373 -14.48 -2.85 -3.83
N ARG A 374 -15.04 -3.84 -4.52
CA ARG A 374 -16.00 -3.64 -5.62
C ARG A 374 -17.16 -4.63 -5.61
N ASP A 375 -18.36 -4.18 -5.96
CA ASP A 375 -19.57 -5.00 -6.04
C ASP A 375 -19.81 -5.81 -4.74
N ILE A 376 -19.90 -5.13 -3.60
CA ILE A 376 -20.05 -5.78 -2.28
C ILE A 376 -21.52 -5.80 -1.87
N GLN A 377 -22.00 -6.96 -1.43
CA GLN A 377 -23.33 -7.13 -0.86
C GLN A 377 -23.19 -7.52 0.60
N LEU A 378 -23.72 -6.70 1.50
CA LEU A 378 -23.62 -6.87 2.94
C LEU A 378 -25.01 -7.08 3.52
N GLN A 379 -25.25 -8.16 4.25
CA GLN A 379 -26.52 -8.42 4.92
C GLN A 379 -26.34 -8.61 6.43
N VAL A 380 -27.05 -7.80 7.18
CA VAL A 380 -27.11 -7.87 8.65
C VAL A 380 -28.35 -8.65 9.05
N MET A 381 -28.20 -9.67 9.89
CA MET A 381 -29.34 -10.40 10.44
C MET A 381 -29.76 -9.88 11.83
N GLY A 382 -28.81 -9.40 12.63
CA GLY A 382 -29.01 -8.86 13.98
C GLY A 382 -28.64 -7.38 14.04
N LYS A 383 -27.80 -6.98 15.01
CA LYS A 383 -27.45 -5.58 15.25
C LYS A 383 -26.03 -5.23 14.81
N VAL A 384 -25.88 -4.05 14.20
CA VAL A 384 -24.59 -3.40 13.89
C VAL A 384 -24.68 -1.89 14.19
N PRO A 385 -23.73 -1.30 14.93
CA PRO A 385 -23.75 0.13 15.21
C PRO A 385 -23.27 1.00 14.04
N ILE A 386 -22.15 0.63 13.40
CA ILE A 386 -21.49 1.47 12.39
C ILE A 386 -21.03 0.60 11.22
N ILE A 387 -21.30 1.07 10.00
CA ILE A 387 -20.76 0.52 8.75
C ILE A 387 -19.96 1.63 8.05
N SER A 388 -18.68 1.39 7.81
CA SER A 388 -17.81 2.31 7.08
C SER A 388 -17.49 1.78 5.68
N ILE A 389 -17.71 2.61 4.66
CA ILE A 389 -17.49 2.28 3.25
C ILE A 389 -16.46 3.25 2.68
N ASN A 390 -15.22 2.79 2.53
CA ASN A 390 -14.09 3.59 2.08
C ASN A 390 -13.50 3.07 0.77
N LYS A 391 -13.30 3.96 -0.21
CA LYS A 391 -12.65 3.64 -1.50
C LYS A 391 -13.26 2.43 -2.19
N THR A 392 -14.59 2.30 -2.14
CA THR A 392 -15.33 1.12 -2.62
C THR A 392 -16.34 1.54 -3.68
N GLU A 393 -16.45 0.76 -4.75
CA GLU A 393 -17.36 1.02 -5.88
C GLU A 393 -18.45 -0.07 -5.90
N GLY A 394 -19.72 0.29 -5.79
CA GLY A 394 -20.82 -0.67 -5.77
C GLY A 394 -20.93 -1.37 -4.41
N CYS A 395 -21.76 -0.85 -3.51
CA CYS A 395 -21.97 -1.46 -2.19
C CYS A 395 -23.46 -1.43 -1.81
N HIS A 396 -24.06 -2.61 -1.64
CA HIS A 396 -25.44 -2.76 -1.20
C HIS A 396 -25.46 -3.25 0.25
N VAL A 397 -26.06 -2.47 1.14
CA VAL A 397 -26.17 -2.75 2.56
C VAL A 397 -27.61 -3.10 2.91
N TYR A 398 -27.88 -4.36 3.20
CA TYR A 398 -29.17 -4.87 3.65
C TYR A 398 -29.23 -4.81 5.19
N LEU A 399 -30.05 -3.91 5.71
CA LEU A 399 -30.26 -3.77 7.14
C LEU A 399 -31.32 -4.75 7.65
N SER A 400 -31.22 -5.10 8.92
CA SER A 400 -32.26 -5.83 9.65
C SER A 400 -33.22 -4.85 10.35
N LYS A 401 -34.35 -5.37 10.86
CA LYS A 401 -35.26 -4.62 11.73
C LYS A 401 -34.59 -4.12 13.02
N ASP A 402 -33.51 -4.78 13.46
CA ASP A 402 -32.78 -4.48 14.70
C ASP A 402 -31.56 -3.57 14.49
N SER A 403 -31.24 -3.21 13.23
CA SER A 403 -30.09 -2.37 12.85
C SER A 403 -30.50 -1.10 12.08
N LEU A 404 -31.75 -0.67 12.24
CA LEU A 404 -32.24 0.58 11.66
C LEU A 404 -31.55 1.83 12.23
N ASP A 405 -30.94 1.71 13.42
CA ASP A 405 -30.13 2.74 14.06
C ASP A 405 -28.65 2.73 13.63
N CYS A 406 -28.29 1.94 12.61
CA CYS A 406 -26.93 1.86 12.10
C CYS A 406 -26.48 3.18 11.45
N GLU A 407 -25.31 3.66 11.84
CA GLU A 407 -24.65 4.80 11.19
C GLU A 407 -23.82 4.32 10.00
N ILE A 408 -23.96 4.99 8.86
CA ILE A 408 -23.16 4.67 7.67
C ILE A 408 -22.20 5.81 7.38
N VAL A 409 -20.91 5.49 7.38
CA VAL A 409 -19.81 6.43 7.15
C VAL A 409 -19.19 6.13 5.79
N SER A 410 -19.33 7.04 4.84
CA SER A 410 -18.78 6.88 3.49
C SER A 410 -17.60 7.82 3.22
N ALA A 411 -16.60 7.34 2.47
CA ALA A 411 -15.48 8.14 2.00
C ALA A 411 -14.93 7.63 0.67
N LYS A 412 -14.82 8.49 -0.35
CA LYS A 412 -14.26 8.15 -1.68
C LYS A 412 -14.88 6.89 -2.31
N SER A 413 -16.17 6.68 -2.08
CA SER A 413 -16.92 5.50 -2.53
C SER A 413 -18.06 5.93 -3.44
N SER A 414 -18.48 5.05 -4.34
CA SER A 414 -19.57 5.31 -5.30
C SER A 414 -20.55 4.15 -5.40
N GLU A 415 -21.75 4.41 -5.94
CA GLU A 415 -22.80 3.39 -6.16
C GLU A 415 -23.18 2.65 -4.85
N MET A 416 -23.36 3.42 -3.77
CA MET A 416 -23.71 2.89 -2.46
C MET A 416 -25.22 2.96 -2.24
N ASN A 417 -25.82 1.84 -1.86
CA ASN A 417 -27.25 1.72 -1.61
C ASN A 417 -27.53 1.05 -0.26
N VAL A 418 -28.50 1.59 0.47
CA VAL A 418 -29.00 1.04 1.73
C VAL A 418 -30.37 0.46 1.49
N LEU A 419 -30.55 -0.80 1.81
CA LEU A 419 -31.80 -1.52 1.68
C LEU A 419 -32.43 -1.67 3.05
N VAL A 420 -33.54 -0.98 3.25
CA VAL A 420 -34.30 -0.96 4.50
C VAL A 420 -35.48 -1.92 4.39
N PRO A 421 -35.68 -2.84 5.34
CA PRO A 421 -36.77 -3.81 5.27
C PRO A 421 -38.14 -3.12 5.49
N GLU A 422 -39.07 -3.29 4.56
CA GLU A 422 -40.47 -2.82 4.67
C GLU A 422 -41.46 -3.98 5.01
N GLY A 423 -40.97 -5.22 5.04
CA GLY A 423 -41.79 -6.43 5.30
C GLY A 423 -40.97 -7.62 5.82
N GLU A 424 -41.41 -8.84 5.50
CA GLU A 424 -40.64 -10.08 5.74
C GLU A 424 -39.60 -10.30 4.63
N ASP A 425 -39.95 -10.01 3.37
CA ASP A 425 -39.10 -10.27 2.19
C ASP A 425 -38.89 -9.04 1.28
N ASP A 426 -39.49 -7.90 1.61
CA ASP A 426 -39.41 -6.68 0.80
C ASP A 426 -38.42 -5.67 1.40
N TYR A 427 -37.57 -5.12 0.53
CA TYR A 427 -36.64 -4.06 0.86
C TYR A 427 -36.89 -2.84 0.00
N ARG A 428 -36.79 -1.67 0.61
CA ARG A 428 -36.74 -0.41 -0.09
C ARG A 428 -35.31 0.09 -0.18
N GLU A 429 -34.90 0.40 -1.39
CA GLU A 429 -33.56 0.89 -1.70
C GLU A 429 -33.47 2.41 -1.54
N PHE A 430 -32.40 2.86 -0.90
CA PHE A 430 -32.07 4.26 -0.69
C PHE A 430 -30.61 4.51 -1.07
N PRO A 431 -30.34 5.32 -2.12
CA PRO A 431 -28.98 5.64 -2.51
C PRO A 431 -28.33 6.60 -1.50
N ILE A 432 -27.05 6.36 -1.18
CA ILE A 432 -26.26 7.24 -0.31
C ILE A 432 -25.67 8.39 -1.14
N PRO A 433 -25.81 9.66 -0.70
CA PRO A 433 -25.14 10.79 -1.35
C PRO A 433 -23.62 10.61 -1.43
N GLU A 434 -23.09 10.67 -2.65
CA GLU A 434 -21.64 10.62 -2.93
C GLU A 434 -21.07 11.98 -3.36
N GLN A 435 -21.93 12.93 -3.74
CA GLN A 435 -21.54 14.29 -4.11
C GLN A 435 -21.96 15.30 -3.03
N PHE A 436 -21.05 16.20 -2.68
CA PHE A 436 -21.27 17.24 -1.69
C PHE A 436 -21.01 18.62 -2.29
N LYS A 437 -21.90 19.57 -1.98
CA LYS A 437 -21.76 20.97 -2.35
C LYS A 437 -21.26 21.73 -1.13
N THR A 438 -20.15 22.45 -1.29
CA THR A 438 -19.59 23.30 -0.24
C THR A 438 -19.70 24.76 -0.67
N VAL A 439 -20.28 25.59 0.20
CA VAL A 439 -20.50 27.02 -0.05
C VAL A 439 -19.90 27.82 1.11
N TRP A 440 -19.29 28.97 0.79
CA TRP A 440 -18.86 29.94 1.79
C TRP A 440 -20.04 30.81 2.23
N ASP A 441 -20.37 30.81 3.52
CA ASP A 441 -21.51 31.55 4.08
C ASP A 441 -21.17 33.00 4.51
N GLY A 442 -19.93 33.43 4.27
CA GLY A 442 -19.39 34.71 4.79
C GLY A 442 -18.53 34.55 6.04
N SER A 443 -18.58 33.41 6.72
CA SER A 443 -17.86 33.10 7.97
C SER A 443 -17.21 31.72 8.02
N SER A 444 -17.84 30.72 7.40
CA SER A 444 -17.43 29.32 7.44
C SER A 444 -17.80 28.61 6.14
N LEU A 445 -17.16 27.46 5.91
CA LEU A 445 -17.52 26.56 4.83
C LEU A 445 -18.66 25.65 5.31
N VAL A 446 -19.80 25.73 4.63
CA VAL A 446 -20.96 24.88 4.90
C VAL A 446 -21.06 23.86 3.79
N THR A 447 -21.06 22.57 4.15
CA THR A 447 -21.16 21.46 3.21
C THR A 447 -22.52 20.77 3.35
N GLU A 448 -23.22 20.61 2.23
CA GLU A 448 -24.49 19.91 2.14
C GLU A 448 -24.39 18.75 1.13
N PRO A 449 -25.00 17.58 1.39
CA PRO A 449 -25.09 16.51 0.41
C PRO A 449 -26.00 16.94 -0.75
N THR A 450 -25.57 16.69 -1.99
CA THR A 450 -26.43 16.89 -3.15
C THR A 450 -27.55 15.86 -3.10
N LYS A 451 -28.81 16.29 -3.30
CA LYS A 451 -29.95 15.36 -3.36
C LYS A 451 -29.77 14.44 -4.55
N ILE A 452 -29.52 13.15 -4.27
CA ILE A 452 -29.62 12.10 -5.27
C ILE A 452 -31.10 11.70 -5.33
N ALA A 453 -31.73 11.98 -6.46
CA ALA A 453 -33.03 11.41 -6.80
C ALA A 453 -32.75 10.28 -7.80
N GLY A 454 -32.73 9.05 -7.30
CA GLY A 454 -32.51 7.81 -8.06
C GLY A 454 -33.58 6.82 -7.68
#